data_AF-A0A957FQM2-F1
#
_entry.id   AF-A0A957FQM2-F1
#
_cell.length_a   1.000
_cell.length_b   1.000
_cell.length_c   1.000
_cell.angle_alpha   90.00
_cell.angle_beta   90.00
_cell.angle_gamma   90.00
#
_symmetry.space_group_name_H-M   'P 1'
#
loop_
_entity.id
_entity.type
_entity.pdbx_description
1 polymer ?
#
loop_
_entity_poly.entity_id
_entity_poly.type
_entity_poly.pdbx_seq_one_letter_code
_entity_poly.pdbx_strand_id
1 'polypeptide(L)'
;DSGTPALAAGAVPVAVADGDGEVAVTAVTPAAPTTPPQDNRPYARLTALVRAQQLSPLFLLTALGISLVLGAMHGLTPGHGKALVAAYLVGSRGTPKHAAALGGIVTLTHTGSVLVVGVLTLVASRFLVPTDLFPLLEIASGLLIMAMGIGLLYQRWRGWRGVQQKRAREKADAIAAAQLPSTVHTQSTNPQPPTANRQRISIGADIPVKVYDAVLAPEAGPGMIQWRSLVGLGISGGLVPCPDAIAILLVAVAINRIMLGLSLILSFSLGLAVILIAIGLAMVQSRRLLGRFNQVERFAPAISVLSALIVLALGAALTWNTVRGAGYLTQAAVTAVAEKPSLILKQTKPAASFSLDTTHIIYVVLDEQGMYQLYSVPANGGTAVQVTQAPYGIWNYALAPNDRRVVFAALRADRGSDLWLWDSSTGEQRLLLACPEAACRNATFAPDGERIVYEKLDISPENVSGTTTLWWFDFATNETGAVFQDTSLPGFGPAWSPDGTWLSYIAPAMPTRIELYNLADGRSREFPTMTSMSVVWQPSGESLL
;
A
#
# COMPACT_ATOMS: atom_id res chain seq x y z
N ASP A 1 -61.21 13.84 31.60
CA ASP A 1 -60.02 12.98 31.65
C ASP A 1 -59.92 12.08 30.45
N SER A 2 -58.94 12.41 29.61
CA SER A 2 -58.58 11.82 28.33
C SER A 2 -57.81 10.51 28.49
N GLY A 3 -58.25 9.46 27.80
CA GLY A 3 -57.49 8.23 27.61
C GLY A 3 -57.76 7.64 26.23
N THR A 4 -56.91 7.97 25.26
CA THR A 4 -56.84 7.31 23.95
C THR A 4 -55.66 6.32 23.94
N PRO A 5 -55.84 5.06 23.53
CA PRO A 5 -54.72 4.16 23.28
C PRO A 5 -54.10 4.43 21.91
N ALA A 6 -52.78 4.25 21.84
CA ALA A 6 -51.95 4.45 20.66
C ALA A 6 -52.23 3.40 19.57
N LEU A 7 -52.48 3.86 18.35
CA LEU A 7 -52.51 3.04 17.14
C LEU A 7 -51.09 2.88 16.58
N ALA A 8 -50.70 1.66 16.26
CA ALA A 8 -49.44 1.31 15.62
C ALA A 8 -49.35 1.94 14.22
N ALA A 9 -48.24 2.63 13.95
CA ALA A 9 -47.91 3.19 12.63
C ALA A 9 -47.45 2.07 11.70
N GLY A 10 -48.12 1.88 10.55
CA GLY A 10 -47.68 0.91 9.54
C GLY A 10 -48.74 0.32 8.61
N ALA A 11 -49.93 0.91 8.48
CA ALA A 11 -50.91 0.51 7.47
C ALA A 11 -51.29 1.70 6.59
N VAL A 12 -50.93 1.63 5.31
CA VAL A 12 -51.43 2.57 4.28
C VAL A 12 -52.68 1.93 3.66
N PRO A 13 -53.85 2.59 3.66
CA PRO A 13 -55.01 2.08 2.95
C PRO A 13 -54.82 2.31 1.45
N VAL A 14 -55.03 1.27 0.63
CA VAL A 14 -55.17 1.41 -0.82
C VAL A 14 -56.65 1.61 -1.11
N ALA A 15 -57.01 2.79 -1.62
CA ALA A 15 -58.34 3.02 -2.19
C ALA A 15 -58.31 2.64 -3.67
N VAL A 16 -59.08 1.61 -4.04
CA VAL A 16 -59.42 1.32 -5.44
C VAL A 16 -60.81 1.91 -5.66
N ALA A 17 -60.92 2.85 -6.60
CA ALA A 17 -62.20 3.40 -7.00
C ALA A 17 -62.84 2.47 -8.04
N ASP A 18 -63.82 1.67 -7.62
CA ASP A 18 -64.83 1.14 -8.54
C ASP A 18 -66.06 2.04 -8.51
N GLY A 19 -66.66 2.23 -9.68
CA GLY A 19 -67.53 3.35 -10.06
C GLY A 19 -68.85 3.53 -9.31
N ASP A 20 -69.09 2.89 -8.17
CA ASP A 20 -70.31 3.07 -7.37
C ASP A 20 -69.98 3.11 -5.86
N GLY A 21 -69.57 4.29 -5.38
CA GLY A 21 -69.98 4.86 -4.09
C GLY A 21 -69.76 4.14 -2.75
N GLU A 22 -69.13 2.98 -2.64
CA GLU A 22 -68.93 2.31 -1.33
C GLU A 22 -67.53 1.69 -1.17
N VAL A 23 -66.75 2.18 -0.19
CA VAL A 23 -65.35 1.76 0.07
C VAL A 23 -65.32 0.63 1.10
N ALA A 24 -64.96 -0.59 0.69
CA ALA A 24 -64.63 -1.69 1.59
C ALA A 24 -63.11 -1.85 1.71
N VAL A 25 -62.58 -1.84 2.94
CA VAL A 25 -61.15 -1.95 3.24
C VAL A 25 -60.81 -3.39 3.65
N THR A 26 -60.02 -4.11 2.84
CA THR A 26 -59.39 -5.38 3.23
C THR A 26 -57.90 -5.19 3.50
N ALA A 27 -57.46 -5.53 4.70
CA ALA A 27 -56.05 -5.46 5.11
C ALA A 27 -55.25 -6.67 4.61
N VAL A 28 -54.15 -6.43 3.90
CA VAL A 28 -53.15 -7.44 3.54
C VAL A 28 -51.97 -7.33 4.51
N THR A 29 -51.72 -8.38 5.28
CA THR A 29 -50.58 -8.47 6.22
C THR A 29 -49.25 -8.64 5.46
N PRO A 30 -48.16 -7.92 5.82
CA PRO A 30 -46.87 -8.10 5.16
C PRO A 30 -46.25 -9.46 5.50
N ALA A 31 -45.73 -10.16 4.49
CA ALA A 31 -44.93 -11.36 4.68
C ALA A 31 -43.59 -11.02 5.36
N ALA A 32 -43.13 -11.91 6.25
CA ALA A 32 -41.91 -11.74 7.03
C ALA A 32 -40.65 -11.60 6.13
N PRO A 33 -39.65 -10.79 6.54
CA PRO A 33 -38.46 -10.56 5.73
C PRO A 33 -37.60 -11.82 5.62
N THR A 34 -37.45 -12.33 4.41
CA THR A 34 -36.48 -13.39 4.08
C THR A 34 -35.09 -12.77 3.95
N THR A 35 -34.15 -13.21 4.77
CA THR A 35 -32.74 -12.80 4.71
C THR A 35 -32.11 -13.10 3.34
N PRO A 36 -31.33 -12.17 2.76
CA PRO A 36 -30.74 -12.33 1.43
C PRO A 36 -29.63 -13.41 1.42
N PRO A 37 -29.27 -13.96 0.24
CA PRO A 37 -28.30 -15.04 0.13
C PRO A 37 -26.91 -14.55 0.51
N GLN A 38 -26.29 -15.19 1.51
CA GLN A 38 -24.90 -14.90 1.88
C GLN A 38 -23.92 -15.43 0.81
N ASP A 39 -23.10 -14.54 0.25
CA ASP A 39 -21.91 -14.93 -0.51
C ASP A 39 -20.91 -15.63 0.45
N ASN A 40 -20.85 -16.95 0.35
CA ASN A 40 -20.09 -17.81 1.27
C ASN A 40 -18.61 -17.96 0.92
N ARG A 41 -18.11 -17.20 -0.06
CA ARG A 41 -16.70 -17.30 -0.45
C ARG A 41 -15.78 -16.71 0.65
N PRO A 42 -14.70 -17.42 1.04
CA PRO A 42 -13.80 -16.99 2.13
C PRO A 42 -13.25 -15.58 1.94
N TYR A 43 -12.94 -15.22 0.70
CA TYR A 43 -12.41 -13.90 0.34
C TYR A 43 -13.44 -12.78 0.50
N ALA A 44 -14.71 -13.00 0.14
CA ALA A 44 -15.80 -12.02 0.25
C ALA A 44 -16.15 -11.69 1.72
N ARG A 45 -16.06 -12.69 2.61
CA ARG A 45 -16.21 -12.47 4.05
C ARG A 45 -15.04 -11.67 4.63
N LEU A 46 -13.81 -11.95 4.17
CA LEU A 46 -12.61 -11.24 4.63
C LEU A 46 -12.65 -9.76 4.22
N THR A 47 -13.03 -9.47 2.97
CA THR A 47 -13.13 -8.08 2.47
C THR A 47 -14.30 -7.31 3.09
N ALA A 48 -15.44 -7.97 3.37
CA ALA A 48 -16.55 -7.38 4.11
C ALA A 48 -16.15 -7.02 5.57
N LEU A 49 -15.35 -7.88 6.22
CA LEU A 49 -14.83 -7.66 7.59
C LEU A 49 -13.83 -6.50 7.69
N VAL A 50 -12.99 -6.32 6.67
CA VAL A 50 -11.99 -5.24 6.61
C VAL A 50 -12.65 -3.87 6.41
N ARG A 51 -13.84 -3.84 5.76
CA ARG A 51 -14.47 -2.60 5.29
C ARG A 51 -15.66 -2.13 6.13
N ALA A 52 -16.26 -2.99 6.95
CA ALA A 52 -17.29 -2.57 7.90
C ALA A 52 -16.78 -1.44 8.81
N GLN A 53 -17.59 -0.38 9.00
CA GLN A 53 -17.27 0.70 9.95
C GLN A 53 -17.13 0.19 11.40
N GLN A 54 -17.70 -0.99 11.68
CA GLN A 54 -17.44 -1.77 12.89
C GLN A 54 -16.50 -2.92 12.54
N LEU A 55 -15.19 -2.70 12.73
CA LEU A 55 -14.21 -3.78 12.68
C LEU A 55 -14.62 -4.83 13.72
N SER A 56 -14.95 -6.04 13.29
CA SER A 56 -15.29 -7.09 14.26
C SER A 56 -14.10 -7.30 15.21
N PRO A 57 -14.31 -7.48 16.52
CA PRO A 57 -13.23 -7.74 17.46
C PRO A 57 -12.36 -8.94 17.02
N LEU A 58 -12.99 -9.94 16.40
CA LEU A 58 -12.29 -11.10 15.85
C LEU A 58 -11.34 -10.72 14.71
N PHE A 59 -11.77 -9.88 13.76
CA PHE A 59 -10.91 -9.41 12.68
C PHE A 59 -9.68 -8.67 13.23
N LEU A 60 -9.89 -7.73 14.16
CA LEU A 60 -8.79 -7.01 14.81
C LEU A 60 -7.83 -7.96 15.52
N LEU A 61 -8.35 -8.91 16.29
CA LEU A 61 -7.52 -9.91 16.97
C LEU A 61 -6.73 -10.76 15.98
N THR A 62 -7.33 -11.18 14.86
CA THR A 62 -6.62 -11.95 13.82
C THR A 62 -5.56 -11.11 13.12
N ALA A 63 -5.84 -9.86 12.76
CA ALA A 63 -4.89 -8.97 12.09
C ALA A 63 -3.71 -8.61 13.01
N LEU A 64 -3.99 -8.32 14.28
CA LEU A 64 -2.96 -8.11 15.31
C LEU A 64 -2.16 -9.38 15.53
N GLY A 65 -2.79 -10.56 15.59
CA GLY A 65 -2.13 -11.86 15.73
C GLY A 65 -1.21 -12.20 14.56
N ILE A 66 -1.68 -12.00 13.33
CA ILE A 66 -0.85 -12.18 12.12
C ILE A 66 0.34 -11.21 12.14
N SER A 67 0.08 -9.94 12.47
CA SER A 67 1.13 -8.92 12.55
C SER A 67 2.18 -9.26 13.62
N LEU A 68 1.76 -9.76 14.78
CA LEU A 68 2.64 -10.26 15.85
C LEU A 68 3.54 -11.40 15.34
N VAL A 69 2.96 -12.38 14.64
CA VAL A 69 3.70 -13.51 14.07
C VAL A 69 4.69 -13.06 13.01
N LEU A 70 4.28 -12.16 12.10
CA LEU A 70 5.15 -11.59 11.09
C LEU A 70 6.31 -10.82 11.71
N GLY A 71 6.06 -10.04 12.77
CA GLY A 71 7.10 -9.35 13.53
C GLY A 71 8.10 -10.30 14.18
N ALA A 72 7.61 -11.41 14.75
CA ALA A 72 8.46 -12.46 15.28
C ALA A 72 9.31 -13.15 14.19
N MET A 73 8.70 -13.50 13.05
CA MET A 73 9.42 -14.08 11.90
C MET A 73 10.47 -13.13 11.34
N HIS A 74 10.14 -11.84 11.23
CA HIS A 74 11.08 -10.81 10.81
C HIS A 74 12.27 -10.69 11.78
N GLY A 75 12.05 -10.89 13.07
CA GLY A 75 13.14 -10.97 14.06
C GLY A 75 14.12 -12.13 13.88
N LEU A 76 13.70 -13.20 13.19
CA LEU A 76 14.55 -14.34 12.84
C LEU A 76 15.41 -14.10 11.59
N THR A 77 15.10 -13.07 10.81
CA THR A 77 15.85 -12.78 9.59
C THR A 77 17.27 -12.25 9.90
N PRO A 78 18.28 -12.59 9.08
CA PRO A 78 19.65 -12.13 9.32
C PRO A 78 19.76 -10.60 9.21
N GLY A 79 20.21 -9.94 10.29
CA GLY A 79 20.40 -8.48 10.32
C GLY A 79 21.52 -8.07 11.28
N HIS A 80 22.23 -6.99 10.97
CA HIS A 80 23.47 -6.60 11.64
C HIS A 80 23.28 -6.25 13.13
N GLY A 81 22.13 -5.65 13.51
CA GLY A 81 21.79 -5.37 14.90
C GLY A 81 21.51 -6.65 15.71
N LYS A 82 20.70 -7.57 15.16
CA LYS A 82 20.29 -8.83 15.82
C LYS A 82 21.46 -9.82 15.94
N ALA A 83 22.36 -9.84 14.95
CA ALA A 83 23.61 -10.62 14.99
C ALA A 83 24.62 -10.08 16.01
N LEU A 84 24.69 -8.75 16.21
CA LEU A 84 25.51 -8.13 17.26
C LEU A 84 24.97 -8.43 18.66
N VAL A 85 23.64 -8.43 18.85
CA VAL A 85 22.99 -8.87 20.09
C VAL A 85 23.36 -10.31 20.42
N ALA A 86 23.28 -11.21 19.44
CA ALA A 86 23.68 -12.60 19.57
C ALA A 86 25.19 -12.73 19.90
N ALA A 87 26.07 -12.06 19.15
CA ALA A 87 27.51 -12.08 19.39
C ALA A 87 27.90 -11.51 20.77
N TYR A 88 27.24 -10.44 21.21
CA TYR A 88 27.43 -9.82 22.52
C TYR A 88 26.99 -10.75 23.66
N LEU A 89 25.83 -11.40 23.50
CA LEU A 89 25.27 -12.35 24.46
C LEU A 89 25.93 -13.74 24.42
N VAL A 90 26.84 -14.02 23.49
CA VAL A 90 27.71 -15.21 23.55
C VAL A 90 29.12 -14.85 24.03
N GLY A 91 29.69 -13.73 23.55
CA GLY A 91 31.09 -13.35 23.79
C GLY A 91 31.36 -12.62 25.12
N SER A 92 30.45 -11.78 25.60
CA SER A 92 30.56 -11.13 26.91
C SER A 92 29.72 -11.90 27.93
N ARG A 93 30.03 -11.93 29.23
CA ARG A 93 29.28 -12.69 30.26
C ARG A 93 27.87 -12.10 30.51
N GLY A 94 26.98 -12.19 29.52
CA GLY A 94 25.62 -11.66 29.51
C GLY A 94 24.71 -12.35 30.50
N THR A 95 23.99 -11.57 31.30
CA THR A 95 22.92 -12.07 32.18
C THR A 95 21.58 -12.06 31.43
N PRO A 96 20.56 -12.82 31.87
CA PRO A 96 19.21 -12.75 31.32
C PRO A 96 18.64 -11.32 31.30
N LYS A 97 18.99 -10.49 32.29
CA LYS A 97 18.60 -9.07 32.37
C LYS A 97 19.19 -8.26 31.21
N HIS A 98 20.44 -8.54 30.82
CA HIS A 98 21.08 -7.88 29.68
C HIS A 98 20.44 -8.30 28.35
N ALA A 99 20.02 -9.57 28.22
CA ALA A 99 19.31 -10.04 27.04
C ALA A 99 17.94 -9.35 26.88
N ALA A 100 17.18 -9.24 27.98
CA ALA A 100 15.90 -8.54 27.99
C ALA A 100 16.04 -7.05 27.68
N ALA A 101 16.99 -6.36 28.34
CA ALA A 101 17.24 -4.94 28.11
C ALA A 101 17.67 -4.65 26.67
N LEU A 102 18.55 -5.47 26.11
CA LEU A 102 19.05 -5.30 24.75
C LEU A 102 17.95 -5.55 23.71
N GLY A 103 17.13 -6.59 23.88
CA GLY A 103 15.96 -6.82 23.03
C GLY A 103 14.92 -5.70 23.10
N GLY A 104 14.67 -5.18 24.31
CA GLY A 104 13.78 -4.03 24.52
C GLY A 104 14.28 -2.75 23.84
N ILE A 105 15.55 -2.39 24.04
CA ILE A 105 16.16 -1.20 23.44
C ILE A 105 16.11 -1.28 21.91
N VAL A 106 16.51 -2.41 21.32
CA VAL A 106 16.47 -2.60 19.86
C VAL A 106 15.05 -2.47 19.31
N THR A 107 14.06 -3.03 20.01
CA THR A 107 12.66 -2.94 19.57
C THR A 107 12.14 -1.52 19.66
N LEU A 108 12.43 -0.81 20.76
CA LEU A 108 12.02 0.58 20.95
C LEU A 108 12.62 1.49 19.90
N THR A 109 13.92 1.36 19.62
CA THR A 109 14.63 2.21 18.65
C THR A 109 14.18 1.89 17.22
N HIS A 110 13.87 0.64 16.91
CA HIS A 110 13.29 0.21 15.63
C HIS A 110 11.85 0.69 15.42
N THR A 111 11.01 0.58 16.45
CA THR A 111 9.63 1.08 16.38
C THR A 111 9.61 2.59 16.27
N GLY A 112 10.45 3.28 17.06
CA GLY A 112 10.57 4.72 17.04
C GLY A 112 11.03 5.26 15.68
N SER A 113 12.05 4.65 15.07
CA SER A 113 12.52 5.06 13.74
C SER A 113 11.46 4.83 12.65
N VAL A 114 10.74 3.71 12.69
CA VAL A 114 9.62 3.42 11.77
C VAL A 114 8.50 4.44 11.93
N LEU A 115 8.10 4.79 13.15
CA LEU A 115 7.05 5.79 13.39
C LEU A 115 7.47 7.19 12.91
N VAL A 116 8.71 7.60 13.19
CA VAL A 116 9.25 8.90 12.74
C VAL A 116 9.28 8.97 11.22
N VAL A 117 9.85 7.95 10.55
CA VAL A 117 9.86 7.90 9.08
C VAL A 117 8.43 7.87 8.54
N GLY A 118 7.55 7.08 9.14
CA GLY A 118 6.13 7.02 8.77
C GLY A 118 5.40 8.35 8.79
N VAL A 119 5.60 9.15 9.85
CA VAL A 119 5.04 10.51 9.96
C VAL A 119 5.66 11.43 8.91
N LEU A 120 6.98 11.37 8.71
CA LEU A 120 7.65 12.14 7.66
C LEU A 120 7.12 11.80 6.27
N THR A 121 6.88 10.51 5.99
CA THR A 121 6.29 10.04 4.74
C THR A 121 4.85 10.53 4.55
N LEU A 122 4.05 10.53 5.61
CA LEU A 122 2.68 11.07 5.61
C LEU A 122 2.65 12.58 5.32
N VAL A 123 3.61 13.33 5.85
CA VAL A 123 3.74 14.77 5.55
C VAL A 123 4.21 14.96 4.11
N ALA A 124 5.19 14.17 3.66
CA ALA A 124 5.74 14.23 2.30
C ALA A 124 4.71 13.86 1.23
N SER A 125 3.77 12.95 1.50
CA SER A 125 2.72 12.54 0.56
C SER A 125 1.74 13.66 0.22
N ARG A 126 1.75 14.79 0.96
CA ARG A 126 1.00 16.00 0.58
C ARG A 126 1.66 16.76 -0.57
N PHE A 127 2.95 16.53 -0.83
CA PHE A 127 3.77 17.26 -1.78
C PHE A 127 4.32 16.39 -2.92
N LEU A 128 4.40 15.07 -2.71
CA LEU A 128 4.97 14.09 -3.64
C LEU A 128 3.96 12.96 -3.88
N VAL A 129 3.81 12.53 -5.13
CA VAL A 129 2.89 11.44 -5.50
C VAL A 129 3.41 10.12 -4.90
N PRO A 130 2.54 9.26 -4.32
CA PRO A 130 2.97 8.00 -3.71
C PRO A 130 3.81 7.10 -4.65
N THR A 131 3.59 7.18 -5.96
CA THR A 131 4.31 6.41 -6.99
C THR A 131 5.82 6.66 -7.00
N ASP A 132 6.28 7.84 -6.59
CA ASP A 132 7.70 8.20 -6.59
C ASP A 132 8.38 7.90 -5.25
N LEU A 133 7.60 7.87 -4.16
CA LEU A 133 8.12 7.65 -2.81
C LEU A 133 8.51 6.20 -2.54
N PHE A 134 7.72 5.22 -2.99
CA PHE A 134 7.99 3.81 -2.74
C PHE A 134 9.33 3.35 -3.34
N PRO A 135 9.63 3.63 -4.63
CA PRO A 135 10.91 3.23 -5.21
C PRO A 135 12.10 3.89 -4.51
N LEU A 136 11.97 5.16 -4.11
CA LEU A 136 13.04 5.89 -3.43
C LEU A 136 13.33 5.30 -2.04
N LEU A 137 12.29 5.00 -1.26
CA LEU A 137 12.44 4.37 0.06
C LEU A 137 13.05 2.97 -0.04
N GLU A 138 12.69 2.21 -1.07
CA GLU A 138 13.22 0.86 -1.31
C GLU A 138 14.70 0.89 -1.76
N ILE A 139 15.06 1.81 -2.67
CA ILE A 139 16.46 2.04 -3.08
C ILE A 139 17.29 2.49 -1.87
N ALA A 140 16.80 3.47 -1.11
CA ALA A 140 17.50 3.98 0.07
C ALA A 140 17.73 2.87 1.12
N SER A 141 16.70 2.05 1.37
CA SER A 141 16.79 0.91 2.29
C SER A 141 17.75 -0.17 1.77
N GLY A 142 17.69 -0.52 0.49
CA GLY A 142 18.58 -1.49 -0.15
C GLY A 142 20.05 -1.06 -0.13
N LEU A 143 20.33 0.22 -0.44
CA LEU A 143 21.67 0.81 -0.36
C LEU A 143 22.22 0.79 1.07
N LEU A 144 21.38 1.12 2.06
CA LEU A 144 21.76 1.08 3.46
C LEU A 144 22.09 -0.35 3.91
N ILE A 145 21.25 -1.33 3.56
CA ILE A 145 21.48 -2.76 3.84
C ILE A 145 22.78 -3.24 3.16
N MET A 146 23.03 -2.82 1.93
CA MET A 146 24.25 -3.16 1.19
C MET A 146 25.50 -2.56 1.85
N ALA A 147 25.48 -1.28 2.22
CA ALA A 147 26.56 -0.62 2.96
C ALA A 147 26.84 -1.33 4.29
N MET A 148 25.80 -1.79 4.96
CA MET A 148 25.88 -2.55 6.20
C MET A 148 26.51 -3.95 5.99
N GLY A 149 26.15 -4.65 4.90
CA GLY A 149 26.80 -5.91 4.49
C GLY A 149 28.29 -5.76 4.18
N ILE A 150 28.67 -4.68 3.49
CA ILE A 150 30.08 -4.33 3.21
C ILE A 150 30.84 -4.06 4.52
N GLY A 151 30.22 -3.33 5.45
CA GLY A 151 30.80 -3.03 6.77
C GLY A 151 31.14 -4.27 7.57
N LEU A 152 30.25 -5.27 7.62
CA LEU A 152 30.50 -6.56 8.28
C LEU A 152 31.70 -7.29 7.68
N LEU A 153 31.74 -7.34 6.34
CA LEU A 153 32.79 -8.03 5.61
C LEU A 153 34.16 -7.35 5.85
N TYR A 154 34.16 -6.02 5.86
CA TYR A 154 35.35 -5.21 6.13
C TYR A 154 35.91 -5.41 7.54
N GLN A 155 35.04 -5.39 8.56
CA GLN A 155 35.46 -5.65 9.95
C GLN A 155 36.07 -7.05 10.11
N ARG A 156 35.49 -8.06 9.44
CA ARG A 156 35.99 -9.44 9.48
C ARG A 156 37.33 -9.59 8.79
N TRP A 157 37.49 -8.94 7.63
CA TRP A 157 38.73 -8.93 6.87
C TRP A 157 39.88 -8.28 7.63
N ARG A 158 39.63 -7.15 8.30
CA ARG A 158 40.61 -6.50 9.20
C ARG A 158 41.00 -7.42 10.36
N GLY A 159 40.04 -8.10 10.98
CA GLY A 159 40.31 -9.05 12.06
C GLY A 159 41.19 -10.22 11.62
N TRP A 160 40.92 -10.81 10.45
CA TRP A 160 41.74 -11.90 9.89
C TRP A 160 43.17 -11.46 9.56
N ARG A 161 43.33 -10.28 8.95
CA ARG A 161 44.65 -9.68 8.71
C ARG A 161 45.44 -9.44 10.00
N GLY A 162 44.78 -8.98 11.06
CA GLY A 162 45.42 -8.80 12.37
C GLY A 162 45.94 -10.10 12.97
N VAL A 163 45.18 -11.21 12.84
CA VAL A 163 45.62 -12.54 13.29
C VAL A 163 46.78 -13.06 12.45
N GLN A 164 46.76 -12.87 11.13
CA GLN A 164 47.90 -13.23 10.28
C GLN A 164 49.15 -12.42 10.61
N GLN A 165 49.02 -11.11 10.88
CA GLN A 165 50.14 -10.27 11.31
C GLN A 165 50.70 -10.68 12.67
N LYS A 166 49.84 -11.03 13.64
CA LYS A 166 50.30 -11.60 14.93
C LYS A 166 51.06 -12.91 14.74
N ARG A 167 50.52 -13.84 13.97
CA ARG A 167 51.20 -15.12 13.68
C ARG A 167 52.50 -14.92 12.92
N ALA A 168 52.56 -13.95 12.01
CA ALA A 168 53.79 -13.61 11.29
C ALA A 168 54.84 -12.98 12.22
N ARG A 169 54.42 -12.12 13.15
CA ARG A 169 55.29 -11.56 14.20
C ARG A 169 55.77 -12.63 15.17
N GLU A 170 54.89 -13.48 15.69
CA GLU A 170 55.27 -14.60 16.56
C GLU A 170 56.23 -15.58 15.85
N LYS A 171 56.03 -15.85 14.55
CA LYS A 171 56.98 -16.64 13.76
C LYS A 171 58.32 -15.92 13.62
N ALA A 172 58.31 -14.61 13.34
CA ALA A 172 59.53 -13.82 13.22
C ALA A 172 60.30 -13.75 14.55
N ASP A 173 59.59 -13.55 15.66
CA ASP A 173 60.14 -13.53 17.03
C ASP A 173 60.68 -14.90 17.43
N ALA A 174 60.01 -16.00 17.06
CA ALA A 174 60.48 -17.36 17.30
C ALA A 174 61.72 -17.71 16.46
N ILE A 175 61.78 -17.25 15.21
CA ILE A 175 62.97 -17.41 14.35
C ILE A 175 64.14 -16.59 14.89
N ALA A 176 63.89 -15.35 15.33
CA ALA A 176 64.91 -14.50 15.96
C ALA A 176 65.40 -15.09 17.30
N ALA A 177 64.51 -15.67 18.10
CA ALA A 177 64.85 -16.37 19.35
C ALA A 177 65.71 -17.63 19.09
N ALA A 178 65.46 -18.35 17.99
CA ALA A 178 66.25 -19.52 17.60
C ALA A 178 67.63 -19.18 17.02
N GLN A 179 67.88 -17.91 16.68
CA GLN A 179 69.13 -17.41 16.09
C GLN A 179 70.07 -16.73 17.10
N LEU A 180 69.63 -16.57 18.36
CA LEU A 180 70.47 -16.09 19.45
C LEU A 180 71.39 -17.23 19.97
N PRO A 181 72.71 -17.02 20.13
CA PRO A 181 73.59 -18.02 20.70
C PRO A 181 73.17 -18.38 22.13
N SER A 182 72.93 -19.67 22.37
CA SER A 182 72.65 -20.19 23.71
C SER A 182 73.94 -20.24 24.52
N THR A 183 74.34 -19.14 25.15
CA THR A 183 75.37 -19.14 26.20
C THR A 183 74.86 -18.45 27.46
N VAL A 184 73.97 -19.14 28.17
CA VAL A 184 73.76 -18.89 29.60
C VAL A 184 74.39 -20.06 30.35
N HIS A 185 75.61 -19.86 30.83
CA HIS A 185 76.20 -20.72 31.84
C HIS A 185 75.47 -20.46 33.17
N THR A 186 74.55 -21.34 33.54
CA THR A 186 74.06 -21.42 34.93
C THR A 186 75.10 -22.17 35.75
N GLN A 187 75.96 -21.42 36.44
CA GLN A 187 76.86 -21.99 37.45
C GLN A 187 76.00 -22.40 38.66
N SER A 188 75.90 -23.71 38.89
CA SER A 188 75.31 -24.27 40.10
C SER A 188 76.28 -24.08 41.26
N THR A 189 75.89 -23.29 42.27
CA THR A 189 76.49 -23.34 43.61
C THR A 189 75.38 -23.49 44.66
N ASN A 190 75.74 -24.27 45.69
CA ASN A 190 74.95 -24.94 46.74
C ASN A 190 73.84 -24.12 47.46
N PRO A 191 72.89 -24.78 48.19
CA PRO A 191 71.73 -24.15 48.79
C PRO A 191 72.05 -23.52 50.17
N GLN A 192 71.55 -22.30 50.40
CA GLN A 192 71.42 -21.70 51.73
C GLN A 192 70.00 -21.14 51.94
N PRO A 193 69.50 -21.10 53.20
CA PRO A 193 68.09 -20.86 53.52
C PRO A 193 67.71 -19.37 53.42
N PRO A 194 66.40 -19.04 53.45
CA PRO A 194 65.88 -17.86 52.77
C PRO A 194 66.08 -16.60 53.62
N THR A 195 66.71 -15.59 53.05
CA THR A 195 66.55 -14.21 53.52
C THR A 195 66.20 -13.30 52.35
N ALA A 196 65.20 -12.47 52.60
CA ALA A 196 64.63 -11.55 51.65
C ALA A 196 65.71 -10.60 51.11
N ASN A 197 66.05 -10.70 49.83
CA ASN A 197 66.46 -9.50 49.11
C ASN A 197 66.29 -9.60 47.59
N ARG A 198 65.89 -8.45 47.06
CA ARG A 198 65.63 -8.09 45.67
C ARG A 198 66.83 -8.47 44.78
N GLN A 199 66.66 -9.43 43.87
CA GLN A 199 67.65 -9.65 42.80
C GLN A 199 67.67 -8.43 41.88
N ARG A 200 68.68 -7.56 42.04
CA ARG A 200 69.10 -6.62 41.00
C ARG A 200 69.95 -7.38 39.99
N ILE A 201 69.45 -7.49 38.76
CA ILE A 201 70.26 -7.90 37.61
C ILE A 201 70.93 -6.62 37.09
N SER A 202 72.25 -6.53 37.23
CA SER A 202 73.06 -5.47 36.59
C SER A 202 73.67 -6.00 35.30
N ILE A 203 73.23 -5.45 34.17
CA ILE A 203 73.84 -5.69 32.86
C ILE A 203 74.80 -4.52 32.59
N GLY A 204 76.10 -4.81 32.51
CA GLY A 204 77.12 -3.86 32.11
C GLY A 204 77.17 -3.75 30.60
N ALA A 205 76.50 -2.73 30.06
CA ALA A 205 76.76 -2.09 28.77
C ALA A 205 75.90 -0.83 28.70
N ASP A 206 76.51 0.32 28.37
CA ASP A 206 75.86 1.62 28.19
C ASP A 206 74.95 1.63 26.95
N ILE A 207 73.86 0.88 27.00
CA ILE A 207 72.74 0.99 26.08
C ILE A 207 71.69 1.83 26.81
N PRO A 208 71.21 2.96 26.26
CA PRO A 208 70.08 3.66 26.83
C PRO A 208 68.85 2.78 26.70
N VAL A 209 68.59 1.95 27.71
CA VAL A 209 67.34 1.24 27.87
C VAL A 209 66.32 2.31 28.20
N LYS A 210 65.63 2.79 27.15
CA LYS A 210 64.40 3.55 27.30
C LYS A 210 63.39 2.57 27.91
N VAL A 211 63.33 2.55 29.24
CA VAL A 211 62.25 1.90 29.97
C VAL A 211 61.01 2.66 29.58
N TYR A 212 60.31 2.15 28.56
CA TYR A 212 58.91 2.44 28.43
C TYR A 212 58.29 1.83 29.68
N ASP A 213 57.92 2.68 30.63
CA ASP A 213 56.80 2.37 31.49
C ASP A 213 55.64 2.10 30.53
N ALA A 214 55.51 0.84 30.13
CA ALA A 214 54.26 0.32 29.65
C ALA A 214 53.34 0.51 30.85
N VAL A 215 52.73 1.70 30.92
CA VAL A 215 51.40 1.86 31.46
C VAL A 215 50.65 0.72 30.82
N LEU A 216 50.45 -0.33 31.62
CA LEU A 216 49.50 -1.39 31.36
C LEU A 216 48.18 -0.63 31.18
N ALA A 217 47.92 -0.20 29.95
CA ALA A 217 46.56 0.05 29.50
C ALA A 217 45.84 -1.20 29.95
N PRO A 218 44.81 -1.06 30.81
CA PRO A 218 44.25 -2.19 31.52
C PRO A 218 43.98 -3.25 30.47
N GLU A 219 44.69 -4.39 30.57
CA GLU A 219 44.35 -5.53 29.75
C GLU A 219 42.86 -5.69 29.92
N ALA A 220 42.13 -5.56 28.81
CA ALA A 220 40.71 -5.83 28.79
C ALA A 220 40.53 -7.33 29.01
N GLY A 221 40.79 -7.79 30.24
CA GLY A 221 40.20 -9.00 30.77
C GLY A 221 38.69 -8.90 30.53
N PRO A 222 37.99 -10.01 30.29
CA PRO A 222 36.60 -10.03 29.79
C PRO A 222 35.71 -9.19 30.71
N GLY A 223 35.54 -7.92 30.32
CA GLY A 223 35.11 -6.86 31.21
C GLY A 223 33.63 -6.99 31.52
N MET A 224 33.27 -6.72 32.78
CA MET A 224 31.87 -6.63 33.18
C MET A 224 31.12 -5.65 32.27
N ILE A 225 29.92 -6.07 31.87
CA ILE A 225 29.05 -5.39 30.92
C ILE A 225 28.70 -3.98 31.42
N GLN A 226 29.21 -2.95 30.75
CA GLN A 226 28.80 -1.57 31.02
C GLN A 226 27.49 -1.25 30.30
N TRP A 227 26.44 -0.90 31.05
CA TRP A 227 25.11 -0.55 30.52
C TRP A 227 25.14 0.49 29.39
N ARG A 228 26.11 1.42 29.41
CA ARG A 228 26.32 2.41 28.35
C ARG A 228 26.66 1.79 26.99
N SER A 229 27.48 0.74 27.00
CA SER A 229 27.83 -0.01 25.77
C SER A 229 26.64 -0.78 25.21
N LEU A 230 25.78 -1.30 26.10
CA LEU A 230 24.56 -2.04 25.75
C LEU A 230 23.51 -1.12 25.11
N VAL A 231 23.33 0.09 25.65
CA VAL A 231 22.43 1.10 25.06
C VAL A 231 22.92 1.56 23.69
N GLY A 232 24.21 1.89 23.54
CA GLY A 232 24.77 2.27 22.23
C GLY A 232 24.64 1.16 21.18
N LEU A 233 24.84 -0.09 21.59
CA LEU A 233 24.66 -1.26 20.73
C LEU A 233 23.20 -1.45 20.31
N GLY A 234 22.27 -1.30 21.26
CA GLY A 234 20.83 -1.43 20.99
C GLY A 234 20.27 -0.30 20.10
N ILE A 235 20.76 0.93 20.26
CA ILE A 235 20.38 2.07 19.41
C ILE A 235 20.89 1.86 17.99
N SER A 236 22.16 1.49 17.82
CA SER A 236 22.73 1.18 16.50
C SER A 236 21.98 0.03 15.80
N GLY A 237 21.48 -0.94 16.56
CA GLY A 237 20.76 -2.09 16.01
C GLY A 237 19.32 -1.83 15.57
N GLY A 238 18.65 -0.83 16.15
CA GLY A 238 17.26 -0.49 15.81
C GLY A 238 17.08 0.81 15.03
N LEU A 239 18.12 1.64 14.84
CA LEU A 239 17.99 2.91 14.11
C LEU A 239 17.53 2.73 12.64
N VAL A 240 17.82 1.58 12.03
CA VAL A 240 17.41 1.27 10.65
C VAL A 240 15.96 0.78 10.66
N PRO A 241 14.99 1.55 10.12
CA PRO A 241 13.61 1.10 10.01
C PRO A 241 13.48 0.03 8.91
N CYS A 242 12.53 -0.91 9.07
CA CYS A 242 12.26 -1.90 8.03
C CYS A 242 11.26 -1.35 7.00
N PRO A 243 11.47 -1.62 5.70
CA PRO A 243 10.54 -1.20 4.65
C PRO A 243 9.16 -1.84 4.84
N ASP A 244 9.07 -3.06 5.38
CA ASP A 244 7.82 -3.78 5.61
C ASP A 244 6.87 -3.03 6.57
N ALA A 245 7.39 -2.52 7.69
CA ALA A 245 6.56 -1.79 8.66
C ALA A 245 6.14 -0.42 8.12
N ILE A 246 6.98 0.22 7.31
CA ILE A 246 6.62 1.45 6.59
C ILE A 246 5.51 1.16 5.57
N ALA A 247 5.58 0.05 4.83
CA ALA A 247 4.54 -0.35 3.87
C ALA A 247 3.19 -0.59 4.55
N ILE A 248 3.16 -1.29 5.69
CA ILE A 248 1.93 -1.49 6.48
C ILE A 248 1.32 -0.14 6.89
N LEU A 249 2.15 0.80 7.35
CA LEU A 249 1.69 2.13 7.72
C LEU A 249 1.11 2.89 6.54
N LEU A 250 1.78 2.86 5.39
CA LEU A 250 1.36 3.60 4.19
C LEU A 250 0.08 3.03 3.60
N VAL A 251 -0.09 1.71 3.59
CA VAL A 251 -1.36 1.08 3.19
C VAL A 251 -2.49 1.49 4.15
N ALA A 252 -2.22 1.50 5.46
CA ALA A 252 -3.20 1.93 6.45
C ALA A 252 -3.58 3.42 6.31
N VAL A 253 -2.61 4.27 5.96
CA VAL A 253 -2.83 5.68 5.61
C VAL A 253 -3.66 5.80 4.33
N ALA A 254 -3.34 5.02 3.30
CA ALA A 254 -4.05 5.04 2.01
C ALA A 254 -5.54 4.66 2.15
N ILE A 255 -5.88 3.76 3.09
CA ILE A 255 -7.27 3.42 3.40
C ILE A 255 -7.91 4.34 4.47
N ASN A 256 -7.25 5.44 4.83
CA ASN A 256 -7.66 6.40 5.86
C ASN A 256 -7.92 5.78 7.26
N ARG A 257 -7.17 4.73 7.61
CA ARG A 257 -7.26 4.01 8.91
C ARG A 257 -5.93 4.06 9.67
N ILE A 258 -5.49 5.27 10.01
CA ILE A 258 -4.21 5.50 10.70
C ILE A 258 -4.12 4.70 12.01
N MET A 259 -5.18 4.65 12.81
CA MET A 259 -5.21 3.90 14.07
C MET A 259 -5.01 2.40 13.87
N LEU A 260 -5.55 1.84 12.79
CA LEU A 260 -5.32 0.43 12.44
C LEU A 260 -3.83 0.22 12.09
N GLY A 261 -3.25 1.08 11.25
CA GLY A 261 -1.83 1.03 10.91
C GLY A 261 -0.92 1.10 12.13
N LEU A 262 -1.17 2.06 13.03
CA LEU A 262 -0.42 2.19 14.28
C LEU A 262 -0.57 0.95 15.17
N SER A 263 -1.78 0.40 15.30
CA SER A 263 -2.02 -0.82 16.09
C SER A 263 -1.29 -2.05 15.51
N LEU A 264 -1.25 -2.18 14.18
CA LEU A 264 -0.51 -3.25 13.51
C LEU A 264 1.00 -3.09 13.72
N ILE A 265 1.56 -1.87 13.60
CA ILE A 265 2.98 -1.64 13.85
C ILE A 265 3.36 -1.97 15.30
N LEU A 266 2.53 -1.57 16.27
CA LEU A 266 2.77 -1.92 17.68
C LEU A 266 2.72 -3.44 17.90
N SER A 267 1.78 -4.14 17.27
CA SER A 267 1.72 -5.61 17.33
C SER A 267 2.94 -6.26 16.69
N PHE A 268 3.33 -5.83 15.50
CA PHE A 268 4.54 -6.27 14.81
C PHE A 268 5.79 -6.10 15.70
N SER A 269 5.94 -4.92 16.31
CA SER A 269 7.06 -4.64 17.21
C SER A 269 7.05 -5.49 18.48
N LEU A 270 5.87 -5.79 19.04
CA LEU A 270 5.75 -6.70 20.18
C LEU A 270 6.25 -8.11 19.82
N GLY A 271 5.87 -8.62 18.65
CA GLY A 271 6.33 -9.92 18.15
C GLY A 271 7.85 -9.96 17.98
N LEU A 272 8.41 -8.87 17.45
CA LEU A 272 9.86 -8.68 17.34
C LEU A 272 10.56 -8.66 18.71
N ALA A 273 10.00 -7.98 19.72
CA ALA A 273 10.57 -7.97 21.07
C ALA A 273 10.57 -9.38 21.68
N VAL A 274 9.43 -10.08 21.61
CA VAL A 274 9.28 -11.42 22.20
C VAL A 274 10.33 -12.36 21.64
N ILE A 275 10.51 -12.41 20.31
CA ILE A 275 11.46 -13.34 19.70
C ILE A 275 12.92 -12.98 20.02
N LEU A 276 13.28 -11.70 20.05
CA LEU A 276 14.64 -11.27 20.37
C LEU A 276 15.01 -11.58 21.82
N ILE A 277 14.08 -11.36 22.75
CA ILE A 277 14.25 -11.71 24.15
C ILE A 277 14.35 -13.24 24.30
N ALA A 278 13.48 -14.00 23.63
CA ALA A 278 13.50 -15.46 23.66
C ALA A 278 14.83 -16.03 23.15
N ILE A 279 15.34 -15.54 22.01
CA ILE A 279 16.65 -15.94 21.46
C ILE A 279 17.78 -15.57 22.44
N GLY A 280 17.74 -14.36 23.00
CA GLY A 280 18.74 -13.90 23.96
C GLY A 280 18.76 -14.77 25.22
N LEU A 281 17.60 -15.13 25.76
CA LEU A 281 17.47 -16.02 26.91
C LEU A 281 17.93 -17.45 26.58
N ALA A 282 17.51 -17.98 25.42
CA ALA A 282 17.93 -19.29 24.94
C ALA A 282 19.45 -19.39 24.78
N MET A 283 20.11 -18.34 24.25
CA MET A 283 21.57 -18.27 24.15
C MET A 283 22.24 -18.25 25.52
N VAL A 284 21.74 -17.44 26.46
CA VAL A 284 22.31 -17.37 27.82
C VAL A 284 22.19 -18.71 28.55
N GLN A 285 21.08 -19.42 28.39
CA GLN A 285 20.84 -20.73 29.02
C GLN A 285 21.65 -21.85 28.35
N SER A 286 21.78 -21.82 27.02
CA SER A 286 22.50 -22.82 26.23
C SER A 286 24.02 -22.77 26.38
N ARG A 287 24.57 -21.76 27.07
CA ARG A 287 26.01 -21.70 27.40
C ARG A 287 26.51 -22.95 28.12
N ARG A 288 25.69 -23.59 28.96
CA ARG A 288 26.05 -24.83 29.67
C ARG A 288 26.17 -26.04 28.72
N LEU A 289 25.47 -26.01 27.58
CA LEU A 289 25.46 -27.06 26.57
C LEU A 289 26.51 -26.82 25.47
N LEU A 290 26.74 -25.56 25.08
CA LEU A 290 27.72 -25.18 24.05
C LEU A 290 29.18 -25.46 24.45
N GLY A 291 29.49 -25.44 25.75
CA GLY A 291 30.81 -25.83 26.26
C GLY A 291 31.18 -27.30 26.01
N ARG A 292 30.24 -28.15 25.57
CA ARG A 292 30.47 -29.56 25.23
C ARG A 292 30.81 -29.78 23.74
N PHE A 293 30.61 -28.79 22.87
CA PHE A 293 30.79 -28.94 21.42
C PHE A 293 31.94 -28.07 20.89
N ASN A 294 33.15 -28.64 20.86
CA ASN A 294 34.36 -28.00 20.33
C ASN A 294 34.29 -27.67 18.82
N GLN A 295 33.28 -28.18 18.10
CA GLN A 295 33.07 -27.93 16.68
C GLN A 295 32.47 -26.54 16.39
N VAL A 296 31.74 -25.93 17.32
CA VAL A 296 31.09 -24.63 17.11
C VAL A 296 32.12 -23.51 16.94
N GLU A 297 33.23 -23.56 17.67
CA GLU A 297 34.35 -22.60 17.51
C GLU A 297 35.02 -22.69 16.13
N ARG A 298 35.03 -23.88 15.51
CA ARG A 298 35.64 -24.10 14.19
C ARG A 298 34.78 -23.52 13.05
N PHE A 299 33.45 -23.52 13.19
CA PHE A 299 32.52 -23.04 12.15
C PHE A 299 31.99 -21.62 12.38
N ALA A 300 32.09 -21.07 13.60
CA ALA A 300 31.66 -19.70 13.90
C ALA A 300 32.25 -18.62 12.95
N PRO A 301 33.52 -18.70 12.48
CA PRO A 301 34.05 -17.79 11.47
C PRO A 301 33.30 -17.83 10.14
N ALA A 302 33.03 -19.05 9.65
CA ALA A 302 32.37 -19.27 8.37
C ALA A 302 30.90 -18.84 8.40
N ILE A 303 30.18 -19.13 9.48
CA ILE A 303 28.77 -18.76 9.67
C ILE A 303 28.59 -17.24 9.62
N SER A 304 29.47 -16.46 10.25
CA SER A 304 29.32 -15.00 10.20
C SER A 304 29.66 -14.41 8.82
N VAL A 305 30.66 -14.96 8.12
CA VAL A 305 30.97 -14.52 6.75
C VAL A 305 29.80 -14.83 5.82
N LEU A 306 29.22 -16.03 5.94
CA LEU A 306 28.02 -16.41 5.19
C LEU A 306 26.86 -15.46 5.47
N SER A 307 26.62 -15.09 6.74
CA SER A 307 25.57 -14.13 7.09
C SER A 307 25.81 -12.73 6.48
N ALA A 308 27.06 -12.25 6.45
CA ALA A 308 27.40 -10.97 5.83
C ALA A 308 27.21 -10.99 4.30
N LEU A 309 27.56 -12.09 3.65
CA LEU A 309 27.33 -12.30 2.22
C LEU A 309 25.84 -12.36 1.87
N ILE A 310 25.03 -13.02 2.70
CA ILE A 310 23.57 -13.08 2.53
C ILE A 310 22.96 -11.68 2.65
N VAL A 311 23.33 -10.91 3.69
CA VAL A 311 22.83 -9.54 3.89
C VAL A 311 23.24 -8.64 2.71
N LEU A 312 24.48 -8.76 2.23
CA LEU A 312 24.98 -8.02 1.08
C LEU A 312 24.21 -8.35 -0.21
N ALA A 313 24.00 -9.65 -0.47
CA ALA A 313 23.27 -10.12 -1.64
C ALA A 313 21.80 -9.68 -1.61
N LEU A 314 21.17 -9.70 -0.44
CA LEU A 314 19.79 -9.24 -0.26
C LEU A 314 19.66 -7.73 -0.51
N GLY A 315 20.57 -6.93 0.04
CA GLY A 315 20.62 -5.49 -0.23
C GLY A 315 20.82 -5.17 -1.72
N ALA A 316 21.75 -5.88 -2.37
CA ALA A 316 21.99 -5.74 -3.81
C ALA A 316 20.78 -6.17 -4.66
N ALA A 317 20.10 -7.26 -4.30
CA ALA A 317 18.92 -7.75 -5.01
C ALA A 317 17.74 -6.78 -4.93
N LEU A 318 17.46 -6.22 -3.75
CA LEU A 318 16.43 -5.20 -3.55
C LEU A 318 16.72 -3.96 -4.41
N THR A 319 17.92 -3.39 -4.28
CA THR A 319 18.32 -2.22 -5.09
C THR A 319 18.26 -2.51 -6.59
N TRP A 320 18.73 -3.68 -7.03
CA TRP A 320 18.73 -4.07 -8.44
C TRP A 320 17.33 -4.26 -9.02
N ASN A 321 16.40 -4.85 -8.25
CA ASN A 321 15.02 -5.03 -8.68
C ASN A 321 14.28 -3.69 -8.80
N THR A 322 14.46 -2.78 -7.84
CA THR A 322 13.84 -1.45 -7.91
C THR A 322 14.43 -0.60 -9.03
N VAL A 323 15.76 -0.65 -9.24
CA VAL A 323 16.42 0.06 -10.35
C VAL A 323 15.99 -0.48 -11.71
N ARG A 324 15.83 -1.81 -11.88
CA ARG A 324 15.27 -2.36 -13.12
C ARG A 324 13.81 -1.97 -13.30
N GLY A 325 12.99 -2.03 -12.25
CA GLY A 325 11.59 -1.58 -12.28
C GLY A 325 11.44 -0.11 -12.69
N ALA A 326 12.25 0.78 -12.11
CA ALA A 326 12.32 2.19 -12.49
C ALA A 326 12.93 2.38 -13.90
N GLY A 327 13.86 1.51 -14.28
CA GLY A 327 14.43 1.41 -15.62
C GLY A 327 13.36 1.11 -16.68
N TYR A 328 12.41 0.22 -16.42
CA TYR A 328 11.30 -0.04 -17.34
C TYR A 328 10.36 1.16 -17.49
N LEU A 329 10.09 1.89 -16.39
CA LEU A 329 9.26 3.11 -16.43
C LEU A 329 9.96 4.26 -17.15
N THR A 330 11.26 4.43 -16.94
CA THR A 330 12.06 5.46 -17.63
C THR A 330 12.35 5.07 -19.07
N GLN A 331 12.53 3.80 -19.40
CA GLN A 331 12.76 3.37 -20.78
C GLN A 331 11.47 3.46 -21.59
N ALA A 332 10.30 3.14 -21.01
CA ALA A 332 9.00 3.42 -21.62
C ALA A 332 8.76 4.93 -21.82
N ALA A 333 9.15 5.77 -20.85
CA ALA A 333 9.04 7.23 -20.96
C ALA A 333 10.08 7.85 -21.91
N VAL A 334 11.31 7.31 -21.99
CA VAL A 334 12.40 7.80 -22.85
C VAL A 334 12.22 7.32 -24.28
N THR A 335 11.69 6.11 -24.53
CA THR A 335 11.23 5.73 -25.88
C THR A 335 10.05 6.61 -26.32
N ALA A 336 9.22 7.09 -25.40
CA ALA A 336 8.13 8.01 -25.71
C ALA A 336 8.60 9.47 -25.97
N VAL A 337 9.80 9.87 -25.53
CA VAL A 337 10.35 11.24 -25.70
C VAL A 337 11.40 11.32 -26.81
N ALA A 338 12.09 10.22 -27.15
CA ALA A 338 13.14 10.19 -28.16
C ALA A 338 12.62 10.10 -29.61
N GLU A 339 11.41 9.60 -29.81
CA GLU A 339 10.69 9.85 -31.05
C GLU A 339 10.01 11.21 -30.90
N LYS A 340 10.38 12.21 -31.70
CA LYS A 340 9.37 13.21 -32.09
C LYS A 340 8.33 12.40 -32.84
N PRO A 341 7.11 12.18 -32.31
CA PRO A 341 6.11 11.51 -33.10
C PRO A 341 5.74 12.48 -34.22
N SER A 342 6.35 12.33 -35.39
CA SER A 342 5.67 12.77 -36.59
C SER A 342 4.47 11.86 -36.68
N LEU A 343 3.29 12.42 -36.36
CA LEU A 343 2.01 11.76 -36.55
C LEU A 343 1.83 11.51 -38.06
N ILE A 344 2.48 10.48 -38.58
CA ILE A 344 2.25 9.99 -39.93
C ILE A 344 0.96 9.17 -39.82
N LEU A 345 -0.17 9.88 -39.89
CA LEU A 345 -1.47 9.27 -40.07
C LEU A 345 -1.41 8.50 -41.39
N LYS A 346 -1.25 7.19 -41.31
CA LYS A 346 -1.43 6.29 -42.46
C LYS A 346 -2.92 6.42 -42.81
N GLN A 347 -3.25 7.33 -43.72
CA GLN A 347 -4.61 7.54 -44.19
C GLN A 347 -5.12 6.25 -44.81
N THR A 348 -5.76 5.42 -43.99
CA THR A 348 -6.65 4.37 -44.45
C THR A 348 -7.83 5.06 -45.09
N LYS A 349 -8.20 4.60 -46.29
CA LYS A 349 -9.25 5.15 -47.14
C LYS A 349 -10.50 5.46 -46.27
N PRO A 350 -10.89 6.73 -46.08
CA PRO A 350 -11.97 7.04 -45.16
C PRO A 350 -13.29 6.46 -45.69
N ALA A 351 -13.99 5.69 -44.86
CA ALA A 351 -15.30 5.13 -45.18
C ALA A 351 -16.43 6.17 -45.22
N ALA A 352 -16.18 7.38 -44.68
CA ALA A 352 -17.08 8.52 -44.70
C ALA A 352 -16.30 9.84 -44.85
N SER A 353 -16.80 10.78 -45.66
CA SER A 353 -16.23 12.13 -45.76
C SER A 353 -16.65 12.96 -44.54
N PHE A 354 -15.74 13.15 -43.59
CA PHE A 354 -15.92 14.12 -42.50
C PHE A 354 -15.69 15.54 -43.03
N SER A 355 -16.64 16.45 -42.81
CA SER A 355 -16.51 17.87 -43.18
C SER A 355 -16.57 18.77 -41.95
N LEU A 356 -15.62 19.69 -41.83
CA LEU A 356 -15.61 20.69 -40.77
C LEU A 356 -16.69 21.77 -40.97
N ASP A 357 -17.19 21.95 -42.20
CA ASP A 357 -18.13 23.03 -42.52
C ASP A 357 -19.54 22.79 -41.97
N THR A 358 -19.94 21.53 -41.78
CA THR A 358 -21.26 21.16 -41.28
C THR A 358 -21.23 20.66 -39.84
N THR A 359 -20.04 20.55 -39.25
CA THR A 359 -19.81 20.00 -37.91
C THR A 359 -19.87 21.12 -36.87
N HIS A 360 -20.51 20.85 -35.75
CA HIS A 360 -20.51 21.73 -34.59
C HIS A 360 -19.80 21.03 -33.43
N ILE A 361 -19.08 21.80 -32.64
CA ILE A 361 -18.46 21.37 -31.39
C ILE A 361 -19.41 21.76 -30.26
N ILE A 362 -19.83 20.77 -29.50
CA ILE A 362 -20.66 20.94 -28.31
C ILE A 362 -19.78 20.73 -27.09
N TYR A 363 -19.84 21.64 -26.12
CA TYR A 363 -18.98 21.61 -24.93
C TYR A 363 -19.62 22.35 -23.77
N VAL A 364 -19.06 22.20 -22.57
CA VAL A 364 -19.57 22.82 -21.35
C VAL A 364 -18.70 24.02 -20.97
N VAL A 365 -19.35 25.13 -20.61
CA VAL A 365 -18.70 26.37 -20.14
C VAL A 365 -19.40 26.86 -18.88
N LEU A 366 -18.66 27.54 -18.00
CA LEU A 366 -19.25 28.28 -16.88
C LEU A 366 -19.83 29.59 -17.41
N ASP A 367 -21.11 29.83 -17.16
CA ASP A 367 -21.75 31.11 -17.45
C ASP A 367 -21.31 32.22 -16.47
N GLU A 368 -21.83 33.43 -16.65
CA GLU A 368 -21.51 34.59 -15.79
C GLU A 368 -21.89 34.39 -14.32
N GLN A 369 -22.79 33.44 -14.04
CA GLN A 369 -23.27 33.10 -12.70
C GLN A 369 -22.45 31.94 -12.09
N GLY A 370 -21.48 31.41 -12.82
CA GLY A 370 -20.66 30.27 -12.41
C GLY A 370 -21.37 28.93 -12.54
N MET A 371 -22.42 28.84 -13.36
CA MET A 371 -23.16 27.61 -13.60
C MET A 371 -22.71 26.95 -14.90
N TYR A 372 -22.58 25.62 -14.90
CA TYR A 372 -22.23 24.88 -16.10
C TYR A 372 -23.39 24.90 -17.09
N GLN A 373 -23.13 25.34 -18.33
CA GLN A 373 -24.09 25.38 -19.42
C GLN A 373 -23.49 24.74 -20.68
N LEU A 374 -24.36 24.24 -21.55
CA LEU A 374 -23.98 23.72 -22.85
C LEU A 374 -23.80 24.88 -23.84
N TYR A 375 -22.70 24.85 -24.59
CA TYR A 375 -22.40 25.76 -25.68
C TYR A 375 -22.18 24.97 -26.97
N SER A 376 -22.50 25.61 -28.10
CA SER A 376 -22.26 25.10 -29.44
C SER A 376 -21.46 26.11 -30.25
N VAL A 377 -20.46 25.64 -30.99
CA VAL A 377 -19.65 26.47 -31.90
C VAL A 377 -19.41 25.73 -33.21
N PRO A 378 -19.45 26.38 -34.38
CA PRO A 378 -19.06 25.74 -35.63
C PRO A 378 -17.61 25.23 -35.59
N ALA A 379 -17.37 24.03 -36.10
CA ALA A 379 -16.04 23.41 -36.06
C ALA A 379 -15.02 24.10 -36.98
N ASN A 380 -15.48 24.86 -37.99
CA ASN A 380 -14.66 25.73 -38.82
C ASN A 380 -14.34 27.10 -38.16
N GLY A 381 -14.77 27.30 -36.91
CA GLY A 381 -14.55 28.52 -36.15
C GLY A 381 -15.75 29.48 -36.18
N GLY A 382 -15.80 30.38 -35.20
CA GLY A 382 -16.91 31.33 -35.05
C GLY A 382 -17.17 31.67 -33.59
N THR A 383 -18.31 32.32 -33.35
CA THR A 383 -18.76 32.67 -31.99
C THR A 383 -19.54 31.50 -31.38
N ALA A 384 -19.18 31.10 -30.17
CA ALA A 384 -19.94 30.11 -29.42
C ALA A 384 -21.29 30.67 -28.98
N VAL A 385 -22.34 29.87 -29.13
CA VAL A 385 -23.70 30.20 -28.70
C VAL A 385 -24.06 29.33 -27.51
N GLN A 386 -24.57 29.97 -26.47
CA GLN A 386 -25.10 29.26 -25.30
C GLN A 386 -26.40 28.54 -25.70
N VAL A 387 -26.42 27.23 -25.46
CA VAL A 387 -27.54 26.35 -25.81
C VAL A 387 -28.50 26.23 -24.63
N THR A 388 -28.01 26.06 -23.41
CA THR A 388 -28.87 25.86 -22.23
C THR A 388 -28.92 27.09 -21.32
N GLN A 389 -30.07 27.32 -20.70
CA GLN A 389 -30.26 28.32 -19.63
C GLN A 389 -30.80 27.62 -18.37
N ALA A 390 -30.09 26.61 -17.88
CA ALA A 390 -30.49 25.87 -16.69
C ALA A 390 -30.16 26.69 -15.43
N PRO A 391 -31.13 27.08 -14.58
CA PRO A 391 -30.87 27.97 -13.44
C PRO A 391 -29.85 27.42 -12.43
N TYR A 392 -29.77 26.09 -12.32
CA TYR A 392 -28.81 25.39 -11.46
C TYR A 392 -27.68 24.71 -12.25
N GLY A 393 -27.55 25.03 -13.53
CA GLY A 393 -26.59 24.41 -14.44
C GLY A 393 -26.95 22.98 -14.87
N ILE A 394 -26.06 22.40 -15.67
CA ILE A 394 -26.14 21.02 -16.15
C ILE A 394 -25.04 20.15 -15.53
N TRP A 395 -25.30 18.85 -15.40
CA TRP A 395 -24.33 17.89 -14.85
C TRP A 395 -23.46 17.25 -15.94
N ASN A 396 -24.10 16.69 -16.97
CA ASN A 396 -23.46 16.02 -18.09
C ASN A 396 -24.37 16.05 -19.32
N TYR A 397 -23.82 15.70 -20.48
CA TYR A 397 -24.56 15.53 -21.73
C TYR A 397 -24.05 14.33 -22.52
N ALA A 398 -24.86 13.85 -23.46
CA ALA A 398 -24.52 12.79 -24.41
C ALA A 398 -25.10 13.09 -25.79
N LEU A 399 -24.32 12.77 -26.83
CA LEU A 399 -24.69 12.97 -28.23
C LEU A 399 -25.29 11.68 -28.78
N ALA A 400 -26.36 11.80 -29.57
CA ALA A 400 -26.90 10.67 -30.32
C ALA A 400 -25.93 10.23 -31.44
N PRO A 401 -25.82 8.93 -31.76
CA PRO A 401 -24.87 8.45 -32.77
C PRO A 401 -25.23 8.83 -34.22
N ASN A 402 -26.52 8.92 -34.51
CA ASN A 402 -27.08 9.00 -35.86
C ASN A 402 -27.83 10.31 -36.15
N ASP A 403 -28.22 11.04 -35.12
CA ASP A 403 -29.05 12.22 -35.25
C ASP A 403 -28.45 13.44 -34.55
N ARG A 404 -28.99 14.62 -34.87
CA ARG A 404 -28.66 15.89 -34.25
C ARG A 404 -29.23 16.05 -32.82
N ARG A 405 -29.51 14.95 -32.12
CA ARG A 405 -30.11 14.91 -30.78
C ARG A 405 -29.04 14.87 -29.69
N VAL A 406 -29.30 15.58 -28.60
CA VAL A 406 -28.44 15.64 -27.42
C VAL A 406 -29.29 15.48 -26.17
N VAL A 407 -28.91 14.56 -25.28
CA VAL A 407 -29.51 14.44 -23.95
C VAL A 407 -28.60 15.09 -22.94
N PHE A 408 -29.15 15.91 -22.05
CA PHE A 408 -28.39 16.52 -20.96
C PHE A 408 -29.16 16.44 -19.64
N ALA A 409 -28.42 16.39 -18.54
CA ALA A 409 -29.00 16.38 -17.19
C ALA A 409 -29.00 17.80 -16.62
N ALA A 410 -30.18 18.38 -16.43
CA ALA A 410 -30.36 19.71 -15.84
C ALA A 410 -30.60 19.61 -14.34
N LEU A 411 -29.84 20.36 -13.54
CA LEU A 411 -29.95 20.35 -12.08
C LEU A 411 -31.20 21.11 -11.61
N ARG A 412 -31.78 20.62 -10.52
CA ARG A 412 -32.94 21.20 -9.84
C ARG A 412 -32.54 21.79 -8.48
N ALA A 413 -33.41 22.62 -7.91
CA ALA A 413 -33.18 23.30 -6.63
C ALA A 413 -32.99 22.33 -5.44
N ASP A 414 -33.57 21.14 -5.53
CA ASP A 414 -33.52 20.10 -4.49
C ASP A 414 -32.26 19.22 -4.56
N ARG A 415 -31.29 19.58 -5.42
CA ARG A 415 -30.09 18.78 -5.76
C ARG A 415 -30.39 17.53 -6.60
N GLY A 416 -31.62 17.35 -7.06
CA GLY A 416 -31.98 16.39 -8.08
C GLY A 416 -31.60 16.87 -9.49
N SER A 417 -31.90 16.04 -10.48
CA SER A 417 -31.70 16.40 -11.89
C SER A 417 -32.67 15.66 -12.80
N ASP A 418 -33.14 16.35 -13.82
CA ASP A 418 -34.02 15.81 -14.86
C ASP A 418 -33.26 15.69 -16.18
N LEU A 419 -33.69 14.75 -17.03
CA LEU A 419 -33.13 14.60 -18.36
C LEU A 419 -33.91 15.45 -19.36
N TRP A 420 -33.19 16.23 -20.15
CA TRP A 420 -33.70 17.07 -21.22
C TRP A 420 -33.15 16.61 -22.56
N LEU A 421 -33.96 16.76 -23.60
CA LEU A 421 -33.59 16.49 -24.98
C LEU A 421 -33.49 17.81 -25.73
N TRP A 422 -32.37 18.02 -26.41
CA TRP A 422 -32.15 19.11 -27.34
C TRP A 422 -31.96 18.56 -28.75
N ASP A 423 -32.74 19.07 -29.71
CA ASP A 423 -32.50 18.86 -31.13
C ASP A 423 -31.67 20.02 -31.68
N SER A 424 -30.42 19.74 -32.03
CA SER A 424 -29.49 20.74 -32.55
C SER A 424 -29.79 21.17 -33.99
N SER A 425 -30.70 20.48 -34.71
CA SER A 425 -31.13 20.88 -36.05
C SER A 425 -32.23 21.94 -36.02
N THR A 426 -33.17 21.83 -35.08
CA THR A 426 -34.29 22.77 -34.93
C THR A 426 -34.04 23.82 -33.84
N GLY A 427 -33.11 23.53 -32.91
CA GLY A 427 -32.90 24.31 -31.70
C GLY A 427 -33.91 24.00 -30.58
N GLU A 428 -34.86 23.09 -30.81
CA GLU A 428 -35.92 22.76 -29.86
C GLU A 428 -35.38 22.03 -28.63
N GLN A 429 -35.85 22.42 -27.45
CA GLN A 429 -35.55 21.76 -26.19
C GLN A 429 -36.84 21.31 -25.52
N ARG A 430 -36.87 20.08 -25.02
CA ARG A 430 -38.00 19.55 -24.25
C ARG A 430 -37.52 18.68 -23.09
N LEU A 431 -38.32 18.64 -22.04
CA LEU A 431 -38.13 17.68 -20.95
C LEU A 431 -38.29 16.26 -21.51
N LEU A 432 -37.27 15.43 -21.32
CA LEU A 432 -37.30 14.02 -21.74
C LEU A 432 -37.88 13.15 -20.63
N LEU A 433 -37.34 13.30 -19.42
CA LEU A 433 -37.73 12.51 -18.26
C LEU A 433 -37.60 13.35 -16.99
N ALA A 434 -38.72 13.50 -16.27
CA ALA A 434 -38.75 14.07 -14.92
C ALA A 434 -38.31 13.01 -13.90
N CYS A 435 -37.42 13.39 -12.99
CA CYS A 435 -36.91 12.50 -11.95
C CYS A 435 -37.17 13.09 -10.56
N PRO A 436 -38.43 13.02 -10.08
CA PRO A 436 -38.77 13.49 -8.74
C PRO A 436 -38.01 12.67 -7.70
N GLU A 437 -37.53 13.33 -6.64
CA GLU A 437 -36.79 12.71 -5.54
C GLU A 437 -35.58 11.87 -6.00
N ALA A 438 -35.05 12.16 -7.19
CA ALA A 438 -33.87 11.51 -7.73
C ALA A 438 -33.00 12.50 -8.53
N ALA A 439 -31.75 12.12 -8.76
CA ALA A 439 -30.86 12.72 -9.73
C ALA A 439 -30.63 11.74 -10.88
N CYS A 440 -31.22 12.04 -12.03
CA CYS A 440 -30.98 11.32 -13.29
C CYS A 440 -29.83 11.99 -14.06
N ARG A 441 -28.80 11.21 -14.39
CA ARG A 441 -27.55 11.72 -14.98
C ARG A 441 -26.82 10.66 -15.79
N ASN A 442 -25.68 11.03 -16.39
CA ASN A 442 -24.79 10.14 -17.13
C ASN A 442 -25.51 9.25 -18.16
N ALA A 443 -26.47 9.83 -18.88
CA ALA A 443 -27.15 9.16 -19.98
C ALA A 443 -26.16 8.81 -21.10
N THR A 444 -26.36 7.65 -21.74
CA THR A 444 -25.60 7.19 -22.91
C THR A 444 -26.56 6.57 -23.92
N PHE A 445 -26.41 6.93 -25.19
CA PHE A 445 -27.23 6.39 -26.27
C PHE A 445 -26.80 4.98 -26.65
N ALA A 446 -27.78 4.12 -26.89
CA ALA A 446 -27.55 2.88 -27.61
C ALA A 446 -27.07 3.19 -29.05
N PRO A 447 -26.29 2.29 -29.70
CA PRO A 447 -25.77 2.53 -31.04
C PRO A 447 -26.86 2.76 -32.10
N ASP A 448 -28.06 2.21 -31.88
CA ASP A 448 -29.25 2.43 -32.72
C ASP A 448 -29.85 3.85 -32.59
N GLY A 449 -29.53 4.58 -31.52
CA GLY A 449 -30.10 5.89 -31.21
C GLY A 449 -31.56 5.86 -30.75
N GLU A 450 -32.14 4.67 -30.55
CA GLU A 450 -33.54 4.46 -30.19
C GLU A 450 -33.75 4.37 -28.68
N ARG A 451 -32.68 4.09 -27.92
CA ARG A 451 -32.71 4.00 -26.46
C ARG A 451 -31.54 4.74 -25.82
N ILE A 452 -31.73 5.08 -24.55
CA ILE A 452 -30.64 5.50 -23.66
C ILE A 452 -30.59 4.61 -22.42
N VAL A 453 -29.40 4.47 -21.85
CA VAL A 453 -29.21 4.03 -20.45
C VAL A 453 -28.71 5.22 -19.66
N TYR A 454 -29.21 5.41 -18.45
CA TYR A 454 -28.84 6.51 -17.58
C TYR A 454 -28.70 6.04 -16.13
N GLU A 455 -27.98 6.84 -15.34
CA GLU A 455 -27.83 6.64 -13.90
C GLU A 455 -28.97 7.33 -13.16
N LYS A 456 -29.62 6.61 -12.25
CA LYS A 456 -30.58 7.16 -11.30
C LYS A 456 -30.02 7.05 -9.88
N LEU A 457 -29.93 8.18 -9.20
CA LEU A 457 -29.55 8.25 -7.79
C LEU A 457 -30.74 8.80 -6.99
N ASP A 458 -31.40 7.97 -6.20
CA ASP A 458 -32.48 8.43 -5.33
C ASP A 458 -31.91 9.39 -4.25
N ILE A 459 -32.60 10.51 -4.03
CA ILE A 459 -32.22 11.54 -3.06
C ILE A 459 -33.27 11.61 -1.95
N SER A 460 -32.82 11.57 -0.69
CA SER A 460 -33.70 11.78 0.46
C SER A 460 -33.42 13.15 1.08
N PRO A 461 -34.43 13.86 1.62
CA PRO A 461 -34.24 15.13 2.32
C PRO A 461 -33.24 15.05 3.47
N GLU A 462 -33.14 13.89 4.13
CA GLU A 462 -32.28 13.70 5.30
C GLU A 462 -30.86 13.20 4.95
N ASN A 463 -30.65 12.61 3.77
CA ASN A 463 -29.35 12.05 3.37
C ASN A 463 -29.18 11.92 1.85
N VAL A 464 -28.03 12.37 1.30
CA VAL A 464 -27.64 12.16 -0.11
C VAL A 464 -26.90 10.81 -0.24
N SER A 465 -27.44 9.76 0.38
CA SER A 465 -26.82 8.43 0.42
C SER A 465 -27.62 7.41 -0.39
N GLY A 466 -28.09 7.83 -1.56
CA GLY A 466 -28.71 6.93 -2.52
C GLY A 466 -27.70 5.96 -3.13
N THR A 467 -28.19 4.83 -3.59
CA THR A 467 -27.40 3.89 -4.40
C THR A 467 -27.63 4.23 -5.87
N THR A 468 -26.57 4.46 -6.64
CA THR A 468 -26.71 4.71 -8.09
C THR A 468 -27.11 3.41 -8.78
N THR A 469 -28.22 3.45 -9.52
CA THR A 469 -28.75 2.32 -10.29
C THR A 469 -28.84 2.69 -11.76
N LEU A 470 -28.86 1.68 -12.64
CA LEU A 470 -28.95 1.89 -14.08
C LEU A 470 -30.37 1.66 -14.58
N TRP A 471 -30.83 2.59 -15.41
CA TRP A 471 -32.18 2.60 -15.97
C TRP A 471 -32.10 2.80 -17.48
N TRP A 472 -33.02 2.23 -18.22
CA TRP A 472 -33.17 2.44 -19.66
C TRP A 472 -34.38 3.34 -19.94
N PHE A 473 -34.34 4.04 -21.06
CA PHE A 473 -35.46 4.81 -21.59
C PHE A 473 -35.55 4.58 -23.10
N ASP A 474 -36.76 4.38 -23.60
CA ASP A 474 -37.07 4.11 -25.00
C ASP A 474 -37.80 5.30 -25.64
N PHE A 475 -37.27 5.83 -26.74
CA PHE A 475 -37.82 7.04 -27.38
C PHE A 475 -39.12 6.79 -28.14
N ALA A 476 -39.39 5.56 -28.60
CA ALA A 476 -40.56 5.25 -29.40
C ALA A 476 -41.81 5.06 -28.53
N THR A 477 -41.64 4.36 -27.40
CA THR A 477 -42.70 4.05 -26.44
C THR A 477 -42.80 5.09 -25.32
N ASN A 478 -41.76 5.88 -25.10
CA ASN A 478 -41.63 6.82 -23.97
C ASN A 478 -41.69 6.09 -22.61
N GLU A 479 -41.25 4.83 -22.58
CA GLU A 479 -41.18 4.00 -21.39
C GLU A 479 -39.78 4.03 -20.77
N THR A 480 -39.72 3.78 -19.45
CA THR A 480 -38.48 3.65 -18.71
C THR A 480 -38.58 2.56 -17.65
N GLY A 481 -37.47 1.89 -17.39
CA GLY A 481 -37.38 0.82 -16.41
C GLY A 481 -35.95 0.58 -15.93
N ALA A 482 -35.81 -0.18 -14.85
CA ALA A 482 -34.50 -0.59 -14.38
C ALA A 482 -33.86 -1.54 -15.41
N VAL A 483 -32.54 -1.41 -15.60
CA VAL A 483 -31.77 -2.33 -16.46
C VAL A 483 -31.72 -3.74 -15.86
N PHE A 484 -31.70 -3.82 -14.53
CA PHE A 484 -31.63 -5.07 -13.80
C PHE A 484 -32.98 -5.43 -13.18
N GLN A 485 -33.32 -6.73 -13.14
CA GLN A 485 -34.52 -7.21 -12.44
C GLN A 485 -34.47 -6.87 -10.94
N ASP A 486 -33.28 -6.93 -10.35
CA ASP A 486 -33.04 -6.42 -8.99
C ASP A 486 -32.66 -4.95 -9.08
N THR A 487 -33.62 -4.08 -8.78
CA THR A 487 -33.45 -2.61 -8.84
C THR A 487 -32.53 -2.08 -7.75
N SER A 488 -32.04 -2.92 -6.83
CA SER A 488 -31.07 -2.54 -5.80
C SER A 488 -29.61 -2.72 -6.26
N LEU A 489 -29.38 -3.33 -7.43
CA LEU A 489 -28.04 -3.56 -7.95
C LEU A 489 -27.37 -2.23 -8.35
N PRO A 490 -26.25 -1.89 -7.70
CA PRO A 490 -25.59 -0.64 -7.97
C PRO A 490 -24.77 -0.72 -9.27
N GLY A 491 -24.82 0.35 -10.06
CA GLY A 491 -24.04 0.47 -11.28
C GLY A 491 -23.89 1.93 -11.70
N PHE A 492 -22.72 2.30 -12.18
CA PHE A 492 -22.46 3.64 -12.73
C PHE A 492 -21.49 3.57 -13.92
N GLY A 493 -21.45 4.67 -14.68
CA GLY A 493 -20.61 4.81 -15.86
C GLY A 493 -20.94 3.82 -16.99
N PRO A 494 -22.22 3.70 -17.41
CA PRO A 494 -22.64 2.78 -18.46
C PRO A 494 -22.02 3.14 -19.82
N ALA A 495 -21.58 2.13 -20.57
CA ALA A 495 -21.13 2.29 -21.96
C ALA A 495 -21.55 1.09 -22.82
N TRP A 496 -22.12 1.38 -23.99
CA TRP A 496 -22.60 0.37 -24.93
C TRP A 496 -21.48 -0.22 -25.77
N SER A 497 -21.57 -1.51 -26.06
CA SER A 497 -20.81 -2.12 -27.15
C SER A 497 -21.27 -1.56 -28.50
N PRO A 498 -20.40 -1.53 -29.53
CA PRO A 498 -20.75 -0.95 -30.83
C PRO A 498 -21.91 -1.66 -31.55
N ASP A 499 -22.11 -2.96 -31.26
CA ASP A 499 -23.20 -3.77 -31.78
C ASP A 499 -24.49 -3.69 -30.93
N GLY A 500 -24.46 -2.97 -29.80
CA GLY A 500 -25.59 -2.78 -28.91
C GLY A 500 -25.98 -4.01 -28.08
N THR A 501 -25.20 -5.09 -28.10
CA THR A 501 -25.56 -6.34 -27.41
C THR A 501 -25.08 -6.39 -25.95
N TRP A 502 -24.02 -5.65 -25.62
CA TRP A 502 -23.42 -5.59 -24.29
C TRP A 502 -23.45 -4.16 -23.74
N LEU A 503 -23.64 -4.08 -22.43
CA LEU A 503 -23.48 -2.88 -21.63
C LEU A 503 -22.34 -3.12 -20.64
N SER A 504 -21.29 -2.30 -20.71
CA SER A 504 -20.30 -2.24 -19.63
C SER A 504 -20.72 -1.23 -18.59
N TYR A 505 -20.47 -1.52 -17.31
CA TYR A 505 -20.63 -0.58 -16.21
C TYR A 505 -19.71 -0.94 -15.05
N ILE A 506 -19.64 -0.05 -14.07
CA ILE A 506 -18.86 -0.25 -12.86
C ILE A 506 -19.81 -0.59 -11.73
N ALA A 507 -19.68 -1.80 -11.20
CA ALA A 507 -20.35 -2.17 -9.97
C ALA A 507 -19.47 -1.72 -8.79
N PRO A 508 -19.97 -0.84 -7.89
CA PRO A 508 -19.26 -0.41 -6.69
C PRO A 508 -19.23 -1.55 -5.67
N ALA A 509 -18.40 -2.54 -5.95
CA ALA A 509 -18.16 -3.71 -5.11
C ALA A 509 -16.75 -3.69 -4.52
N MET A 510 -16.39 -4.76 -3.81
CA MET A 510 -15.07 -4.93 -3.22
C MET A 510 -14.41 -6.26 -3.55
N PRO A 511 -13.40 -6.26 -4.43
CA PRO A 511 -12.86 -5.10 -5.19
C PRO A 511 -13.89 -4.49 -6.16
N THR A 512 -13.67 -3.24 -6.58
CA THR A 512 -14.48 -2.63 -7.66
C THR A 512 -14.39 -3.55 -8.88
N ARG A 513 -15.47 -3.66 -9.64
CA ARG A 513 -15.48 -4.53 -10.82
C ARG A 513 -16.11 -3.82 -12.00
N ILE A 514 -15.53 -4.12 -13.14
CA ILE A 514 -16.13 -3.87 -14.44
C ILE A 514 -17.06 -5.05 -14.70
N GLU A 515 -18.31 -4.77 -14.98
CA GLU A 515 -19.29 -5.78 -15.38
C GLU A 515 -19.67 -5.56 -16.84
N LEU A 516 -19.66 -6.64 -17.63
CA LEU A 516 -20.21 -6.67 -18.97
C LEU A 516 -21.52 -7.44 -18.91
N TYR A 517 -22.62 -6.77 -19.18
CA TYR A 517 -23.97 -7.32 -19.10
C TYR A 517 -24.60 -7.40 -20.48
N ASN A 518 -25.10 -8.58 -20.84
CA ASN A 518 -25.83 -8.79 -22.07
C ASN A 518 -27.31 -8.52 -21.82
N LEU A 519 -27.86 -7.53 -22.54
CA LEU A 519 -29.25 -7.09 -22.35
C LEU A 519 -30.29 -8.07 -22.90
N ALA A 520 -29.91 -8.98 -23.80
CA ALA A 520 -30.84 -9.91 -24.44
C ALA A 520 -31.05 -11.19 -23.60
N ASP A 521 -30.00 -11.72 -22.99
CA ASP A 521 -30.06 -12.98 -22.23
C ASP A 521 -29.75 -12.82 -20.72
N GLY A 522 -29.43 -11.60 -20.27
CA GLY A 522 -29.15 -11.29 -18.87
C GLY A 522 -27.82 -11.84 -18.35
N ARG A 523 -26.94 -12.36 -19.21
CA ARG A 523 -25.64 -12.88 -18.79
C ARG A 523 -24.69 -11.75 -18.42
N SER A 524 -23.98 -11.92 -17.32
CA SER A 524 -22.91 -11.01 -16.89
C SER A 524 -21.52 -11.66 -16.95
N ARG A 525 -20.50 -10.84 -17.18
CA ARG A 525 -19.08 -11.17 -17.00
C ARG A 525 -18.42 -10.12 -16.12
N GLU A 526 -17.68 -10.56 -15.12
CA GLU A 526 -17.07 -9.66 -14.14
C GLU A 526 -15.55 -9.63 -14.29
N PHE A 527 -14.97 -8.44 -14.19
CA PHE A 527 -13.53 -8.21 -14.25
C PHE A 527 -13.10 -7.35 -13.06
N PRO A 528 -12.18 -7.83 -12.20
CA PRO A 528 -11.75 -7.07 -11.04
C PRO A 528 -10.91 -5.86 -11.46
N THR A 529 -11.17 -4.70 -10.84
CA THR A 529 -10.39 -3.48 -11.02
C THR A 529 -10.15 -2.77 -9.68
N MET A 530 -9.09 -1.97 -9.62
CA MET A 530 -8.82 -1.08 -8.48
C MET A 530 -9.28 0.36 -8.75
N THR A 531 -9.76 0.65 -9.96
CA THR A 531 -10.19 1.98 -10.40
C THR A 531 -11.70 2.00 -10.65
N SER A 532 -12.28 3.20 -10.59
CA SER A 532 -13.69 3.46 -10.92
C SER A 532 -13.82 4.14 -12.29
N MET A 533 -12.95 3.79 -13.24
CA MET A 533 -12.99 4.33 -14.61
C MET A 533 -13.87 3.46 -15.50
N SER A 534 -14.74 4.11 -16.29
CA SER A 534 -15.59 3.42 -17.25
C SER A 534 -14.74 2.82 -18.37
N VAL A 535 -15.20 1.69 -18.89
CA VAL A 535 -14.55 1.00 -20.01
C VAL A 535 -14.89 1.71 -21.31
N VAL A 536 -13.89 1.85 -22.20
CA VAL A 536 -14.12 2.37 -23.55
C VAL A 536 -14.13 1.22 -24.54
N TRP A 537 -15.23 1.08 -25.28
CA TRP A 537 -15.34 0.11 -26.36
C TRP A 537 -14.63 0.60 -27.61
N GLN A 538 -13.75 -0.23 -28.18
CA GLN A 538 -13.19 0.07 -29.49
C GLN A 538 -14.33 0.07 -30.54
N PRO A 539 -14.35 0.99 -31.52
CA PRO A 539 -15.42 1.02 -32.53
C PRO A 539 -15.57 -0.27 -33.34
N SER A 540 -14.51 -1.07 -33.50
CA SER A 540 -14.57 -2.39 -34.15
C SER A 540 -15.24 -3.47 -33.29
N GLY A 541 -15.39 -3.24 -31.99
CA GLY A 541 -15.89 -4.22 -31.02
C GLY A 541 -14.85 -5.27 -30.60
N GLU A 542 -13.62 -5.22 -31.12
CA GLU A 542 -12.61 -6.26 -30.90
C GLU A 542 -11.86 -6.11 -29.57
N SER A 543 -11.80 -4.90 -29.01
CA SER A 543 -11.08 -4.59 -27.78
C SER A 543 -11.87 -3.68 -26.84
N LEU A 544 -11.53 -3.77 -25.56
CA LEU A 544 -11.96 -2.90 -24.47
C LEU A 544 -10.73 -2.22 -23.87
N LEU A 545 -10.79 -0.90 -23.65
CA LEU A 545 -9.71 -0.13 -23.03
C LEU A 545 -10.06 0.26 -21.59
#